data_AF-A0A3G8ZKL9-F1
#
_entry.id   AF-A0A3G8ZKL9-F1
#
_cell.length_a   1.000
_cell.length_b   1.000
_cell.length_c   1.000
_cell.angle_alpha   90.00
_cell.angle_beta   90.00
_cell.angle_gamma   90.00
#
_symmetry.space_group_name_H-M   'P 1'
#
loop_
_entity.id
_entity.type
_entity.pdbx_description
1 polymer ?
#
loop_
_entity_poly.entity_id
_entity_poly.type
_entity_poly.pdbx_seq_one_letter_code
_entity_poly.pdbx_strand_id
1 'polypeptide(L)'
;MSKHILIKDIFEDKIQKQTYTELCFEETSKKSMIVSSKTNFKYDDVCNSLKTSDTIFLFDKQIDFVEFKDVNSDRLGNRKFISELRLKVIESYVTLYNFLNDNSLEISKDELSELTLNYYFVFNREKLLSKPTLLNAFSALQGKWTKHYSRFYKNISFMDNETFIKKYKI
;
A
#
# COMPACT_ATOMS: atom_id res chain seq x y z
N MET A 1 -13.70 -21.77 -5.83
CA MET A 1 -13.66 -20.28 -5.89
C MET A 1 -12.25 -19.85 -5.49
N SER A 2 -11.62 -18.89 -6.19
CA SER A 2 -10.27 -18.42 -5.83
C SER A 2 -10.31 -17.77 -4.44
N LYS A 3 -9.30 -18.00 -3.59
CA LYS A 3 -9.18 -17.30 -2.29
C LYS A 3 -9.22 -15.78 -2.46
N HIS A 4 -8.69 -15.26 -3.57
CA HIS A 4 -8.75 -13.83 -3.89
C HIS A 4 -10.17 -13.30 -4.06
N ILE A 5 -11.08 -14.11 -4.64
CA ILE A 5 -12.48 -13.74 -4.84
C ILE A 5 -13.18 -13.71 -3.48
N LEU A 6 -12.97 -14.73 -2.63
CA LEU A 6 -13.53 -14.75 -1.27
C LEU A 6 -13.06 -13.55 -0.44
N ILE A 7 -11.77 -13.23 -0.49
CA ILE A 7 -11.22 -12.04 0.17
C ILE A 7 -11.90 -10.78 -0.36
N LYS A 8 -12.03 -10.65 -1.68
CA LYS A 8 -12.71 -9.50 -2.28
C LYS A 8 -14.14 -9.36 -1.77
N ASP A 9 -14.91 -10.45 -1.73
CA ASP A 9 -16.30 -10.43 -1.27
C ASP A 9 -16.40 -9.99 0.20
N ILE A 10 -15.49 -10.44 1.08
CA ILE A 10 -15.42 -9.99 2.47
C ILE A 10 -15.17 -8.48 2.55
N PHE A 11 -14.24 -7.96 1.75
CA PHE A 11 -13.94 -6.52 1.74
C PHE A 11 -15.10 -5.69 1.20
N GLU A 12 -15.78 -6.14 0.15
CA GLU A 12 -16.99 -5.47 -0.38
C GLU A 12 -18.12 -5.39 0.65
N ASP A 13 -18.26 -6.40 1.52
CA ASP A 13 -19.27 -6.42 2.59
C ASP A 13 -18.88 -5.55 3.81
N LYS A 14 -17.59 -5.54 4.18
CA LYS A 14 -17.14 -5.01 5.47
C LYS A 14 -16.46 -3.66 5.42
N ILE A 15 -15.78 -3.32 4.33
CA ILE A 15 -14.85 -2.20 4.28
C ILE A 15 -15.38 -1.10 3.37
N GLN A 16 -15.44 0.11 3.92
CA GLN A 16 -15.87 1.28 3.18
C GLN A 16 -14.87 1.66 2.10
N LYS A 17 -15.39 2.19 0.99
CA LYS A 17 -14.59 2.78 -0.07
C LYS A 17 -14.61 4.30 0.06
N GLN A 18 -13.47 4.91 -0.22
CA GLN A 18 -13.32 6.36 -0.30
C GLN A 18 -12.73 6.75 -1.64
N THR A 19 -12.93 8.00 -2.04
CA THR A 19 -12.34 8.53 -3.27
C THR A 19 -10.83 8.56 -3.16
N TYR A 20 -10.11 8.46 -4.29
CA TYR A 20 -8.66 8.66 -4.26
C TYR A 20 -8.27 10.03 -3.73
N THR A 21 -9.13 11.04 -3.93
CA THR A 21 -8.93 12.38 -3.35
C THR A 21 -8.84 12.32 -1.83
N GLU A 22 -9.69 11.53 -1.17
CA GLU A 22 -9.68 11.34 0.29
C GLU A 22 -8.55 10.42 0.73
N LEU A 23 -8.38 9.27 0.06
CA LEU A 23 -7.37 8.25 0.42
C LEU A 23 -5.93 8.78 0.38
N CYS A 24 -5.64 9.80 -0.43
CA CYS A 24 -4.31 10.39 -0.52
C CYS A 24 -4.26 11.86 -0.10
N PHE A 25 -5.21 12.29 0.74
CA PHE A 25 -5.22 13.62 1.34
C PHE A 25 -4.13 13.72 2.43
N GLU A 26 -3.23 14.69 2.31
CA GLU A 26 -2.20 14.95 3.32
C GLU A 26 -2.63 16.13 4.20
N GLU A 27 -3.02 15.81 5.45
CA GLU A 27 -3.51 16.77 6.45
C GLU A 27 -2.60 17.98 6.63
N THR A 28 -1.27 17.77 6.64
CA THR A 28 -0.30 18.86 6.84
C THR A 28 -0.35 19.88 5.70
N SER A 29 -0.48 19.39 4.47
CA SER A 29 -0.42 20.22 3.26
C SER A 29 -1.79 20.67 2.77
N LYS A 30 -2.87 20.06 3.29
CA LYS A 30 -4.25 20.19 2.82
C LYS A 30 -4.41 19.98 1.32
N LYS A 31 -3.63 19.04 0.77
CA LYS A 31 -3.62 18.69 -0.64
C LYS A 31 -3.68 17.19 -0.82
N SER A 32 -4.37 16.76 -1.86
CA SER A 32 -4.38 15.37 -2.31
C SER A 32 -3.36 15.18 -3.43
N MET A 33 -2.64 14.07 -3.39
CA MET A 33 -1.69 13.70 -4.45
C MET A 33 -2.39 13.34 -5.78
N ILE A 34 -3.62 12.86 -5.69
CA ILE A 34 -4.46 12.42 -6.80
C ILE A 34 -5.85 13.01 -6.56
N VAL A 35 -6.40 13.70 -7.56
CA VAL A 35 -7.78 14.19 -7.55
C VAL A 35 -8.58 13.32 -8.51
N SER A 36 -9.44 12.45 -7.97
CA SER A 36 -10.32 11.56 -8.74
C SER A 36 -11.53 11.19 -7.90
N SER A 37 -12.68 11.04 -8.56
CA SER A 37 -13.93 10.57 -7.96
C SER A 37 -14.02 9.05 -7.89
N LYS A 38 -13.08 8.32 -8.51
CA LYS A 38 -13.02 6.86 -8.36
C LYS A 38 -12.68 6.51 -6.93
N THR A 39 -13.23 5.39 -6.48
CA THR A 39 -13.14 4.96 -5.09
C THR A 39 -12.40 3.64 -4.96
N ASN A 40 -11.76 3.42 -3.82
CA ASN A 40 -11.21 2.13 -3.43
C ASN A 40 -11.30 1.93 -1.92
N PHE A 41 -11.02 0.71 -1.44
CA PHE A 41 -11.13 0.37 -0.02
C PHE A 41 -10.18 1.22 0.84
N LYS A 42 -10.73 1.79 1.91
CA LYS A 42 -9.95 2.48 2.93
C LYS A 42 -9.38 1.44 3.90
N TYR A 43 -8.13 1.05 3.67
CA TYR A 43 -7.55 -0.13 4.33
C TYR A 43 -7.05 0.18 5.75
N ASP A 44 -6.71 1.43 6.03
CA ASP A 44 -6.36 1.88 7.38
C ASP A 44 -7.50 1.75 8.39
N ASP A 45 -8.76 1.84 7.94
CA ASP A 45 -9.94 1.59 8.78
C ASP A 45 -10.10 0.12 9.22
N VAL A 46 -9.38 -0.82 8.59
CA VAL A 46 -9.39 -2.23 9.01
C VAL A 46 -8.76 -2.38 10.40
N CYS A 47 -7.74 -1.57 10.71
CA CYS A 47 -7.06 -1.62 12.00
C CYS A 47 -6.47 -0.26 12.40
N ASN A 48 -7.23 0.48 13.21
CA ASN A 48 -6.83 1.82 13.67
C ASN A 48 -5.63 1.83 14.64
N SER A 49 -5.25 0.68 15.20
CA SER A 49 -4.13 0.57 16.16
C SER A 49 -2.77 0.35 15.50
N LEU A 50 -2.74 -0.03 14.22
CA LEU A 50 -1.52 -0.31 13.47
C LEU A 50 -1.35 0.70 12.34
N LYS A 51 -0.10 0.91 11.91
CA LYS A 51 0.19 1.69 10.71
C LYS A 51 0.04 0.76 9.52
N THR A 52 -1.07 0.80 8.82
CA THR A 52 -1.30 -0.01 7.61
C THR A 52 -1.24 0.85 6.36
N SER A 53 -1.32 0.23 5.17
CA SER A 53 -1.41 0.96 3.91
C SER A 53 -2.72 1.72 3.81
N ASP A 54 -2.71 2.87 3.15
CA ASP A 54 -3.93 3.69 3.01
C ASP A 54 -5.04 2.96 2.22
N THR A 55 -4.69 2.19 1.19
CA THR A 55 -5.67 1.46 0.38
C THR A 55 -5.17 0.08 -0.08
N ILE A 56 -6.12 -0.78 -0.46
CA ILE A 56 -5.88 -2.16 -0.92
C ILE A 56 -6.67 -2.43 -2.20
N PHE A 57 -6.04 -3.05 -3.20
CA PHE A 57 -6.70 -3.50 -4.42
C PHE A 57 -6.81 -5.03 -4.41
N LEU A 58 -8.00 -5.51 -4.74
CA LEU A 58 -8.32 -6.93 -4.72
C LEU A 58 -8.68 -7.38 -6.14
N PHE A 59 -7.75 -8.09 -6.77
CA PHE A 59 -7.91 -8.67 -8.09
C PHE A 59 -7.98 -10.20 -8.00
N ASP A 60 -8.50 -10.85 -9.04
CA ASP A 60 -8.71 -12.31 -9.06
C ASP A 60 -7.44 -13.15 -8.81
N LYS A 61 -6.27 -12.57 -9.05
CA LYS A 61 -4.95 -13.24 -8.99
C LYS A 61 -3.91 -12.52 -8.14
N GLN A 62 -4.20 -11.33 -7.63
CA GLN A 62 -3.24 -10.59 -6.82
C GLN A 62 -3.93 -9.58 -5.90
N ILE A 63 -3.23 -9.23 -4.83
CA ILE A 63 -3.61 -8.19 -3.88
C ILE A 63 -2.50 -7.15 -3.86
N ASP A 64 -2.86 -5.89 -4.07
CA ASP A 64 -1.91 -4.79 -4.06
C ASP A 64 -2.23 -3.85 -2.89
N PHE A 65 -1.32 -3.78 -1.92
CA PHE A 65 -1.34 -2.76 -0.88
C PHE A 65 -0.70 -1.48 -1.38
N VAL A 66 -1.30 -0.33 -1.07
CA VAL A 66 -0.86 0.95 -1.60
C VAL A 66 -0.81 1.99 -0.50
N GLU A 67 0.37 2.57 -0.35
CA GLU A 67 0.65 3.64 0.59
C GLU A 67 1.03 4.92 -0.17
N PHE A 68 0.25 5.97 0.01
CA PHE A 68 0.54 7.29 -0.54
C PHE A 68 1.50 8.04 0.37
N LYS A 69 2.60 8.53 -0.19
CA LYS A 69 3.58 9.31 0.54
C LYS A 69 3.96 10.58 -0.19
N ASP A 70 3.62 11.68 0.45
CA ASP A 70 4.09 12.99 0.04
C ASP A 70 5.53 13.23 0.56
N VAL A 71 6.52 12.69 -0.17
CA VAL A 71 7.93 12.76 0.25
C VAL A 71 8.54 14.10 -0.14
N ASN A 72 8.88 14.89 0.88
CA ASN A 72 9.88 15.94 0.77
C ASN A 72 11.29 15.35 0.99
N SER A 73 12.30 15.89 0.31
CA SER A 73 13.70 15.37 0.27
C SER A 73 14.30 15.02 1.61
N ASP A 74 13.98 15.80 2.63
CA ASP A 74 14.70 15.80 3.90
C ASP A 74 14.34 14.57 4.74
N ARG A 75 13.28 13.84 4.37
CA ARG A 75 12.76 12.69 5.11
C ARG A 75 13.44 11.37 4.77
N LEU A 76 14.11 11.22 3.63
CA LEU A 76 14.67 9.91 3.25
C LEU A 76 15.97 9.52 3.96
N GLY A 77 16.78 10.51 4.36
CA GLY A 77 17.87 10.28 5.31
C GLY A 77 17.39 10.07 6.75
N ASN A 78 16.11 10.35 7.02
CA ASN A 78 15.55 10.23 8.36
C ASN A 78 15.21 8.77 8.68
N ARG A 79 15.99 8.19 9.59
CA ARG A 79 15.80 6.81 10.07
C ARG A 79 14.38 6.57 10.59
N LYS A 80 13.74 7.58 11.21
CA LYS A 80 12.37 7.48 11.72
C LYS A 80 11.38 7.29 10.57
N PHE A 81 11.47 8.11 9.53
CA PHE A 81 10.61 8.00 8.35
C PHE A 81 10.74 6.62 7.69
N ILE A 82 11.97 6.17 7.47
CA ILE A 82 12.24 4.84 6.91
C ILE A 82 11.67 3.72 7.81
N SER A 83 11.80 3.84 9.12
CA SER A 83 11.21 2.87 10.07
C SER A 83 9.69 2.85 9.97
N GLU A 84 9.04 3.99 9.83
CA GLU A 84 7.58 4.09 9.70
C GLU A 84 7.07 3.44 8.41
N LEU A 85 7.77 3.63 7.29
CA LEU A 85 7.45 2.92 6.04
C LEU A 85 7.58 1.40 6.20
N ARG A 86 8.64 0.92 6.88
CA ARG A 86 8.84 -0.51 7.13
C ARG A 86 7.76 -1.11 8.03
N LEU A 87 7.30 -0.36 9.03
CA LEU A 87 6.16 -0.76 9.87
C LEU A 87 4.92 -0.96 8.99
N LYS A 88 4.61 0.00 8.11
CA LYS A 88 3.47 -0.10 7.20
C LYS A 88 3.48 -1.35 6.32
N VAL A 89 4.65 -1.76 5.81
CA VAL A 89 4.80 -3.00 5.04
C VAL A 89 4.41 -4.23 5.88
N ILE A 90 4.92 -4.36 7.10
CA ILE A 90 4.66 -5.55 7.93
C ILE A 90 3.26 -5.54 8.51
N GLU A 91 2.83 -4.40 9.04
CA GLU A 91 1.54 -4.26 9.71
C GLU A 91 0.38 -4.39 8.73
N SER A 92 0.55 -4.05 7.45
CA SER A 92 -0.46 -4.32 6.41
C SER A 92 -0.68 -5.82 6.19
N TYR A 93 0.39 -6.62 6.17
CA TYR A 93 0.29 -8.09 6.04
C TYR A 93 -0.39 -8.69 7.27
N VAL A 94 0.05 -8.29 8.47
CA VAL A 94 -0.51 -8.79 9.73
C VAL A 94 -1.99 -8.41 9.86
N THR A 95 -2.34 -7.20 9.46
CA THR A 95 -3.74 -6.74 9.46
C THR A 95 -4.59 -7.58 8.53
N LEU A 96 -4.11 -7.92 7.33
CA LEU A 96 -4.87 -8.75 6.40
C LEU A 96 -5.08 -10.14 7.00
N TYR A 97 -4.01 -10.74 7.54
CA TYR A 97 -4.08 -12.04 8.20
C TYR A 97 -5.14 -12.08 9.31
N ASN A 98 -5.10 -11.12 10.23
CA ASN A 98 -6.03 -11.06 11.36
C ASN A 98 -7.45 -10.81 10.86
N PHE A 99 -7.64 -9.81 9.99
CA PHE A 99 -8.95 -9.45 9.45
C PHE A 99 -9.65 -10.62 8.75
N LEU A 100 -8.91 -11.42 7.97
CA LEU A 100 -9.48 -12.58 7.30
C LEU A 100 -9.92 -13.67 8.29
N ASN A 101 -9.11 -13.95 9.30
CA ASN A 101 -9.45 -14.93 10.33
C ASN A 101 -10.64 -14.45 11.20
N ASP A 102 -10.68 -13.16 11.55
CA ASP A 102 -11.78 -12.55 12.30
C ASP A 102 -13.10 -12.56 11.51
N ASN A 103 -13.04 -12.61 10.18
CA ASN A 103 -14.19 -12.71 9.27
C ASN A 103 -14.39 -14.14 8.72
N SER A 104 -14.00 -15.16 9.50
CA SER A 104 -14.26 -16.59 9.22
C SER A 104 -13.63 -17.14 7.94
N LEU A 105 -12.63 -16.46 7.38
CA LEU A 105 -11.74 -17.04 6.38
C LEU A 105 -10.49 -17.56 7.09
N GLU A 106 -10.64 -18.73 7.74
CA GLU A 106 -9.53 -19.42 8.42
C GLU A 106 -8.40 -19.69 7.41
N ILE A 107 -7.37 -18.86 7.48
CA ILE A 107 -6.21 -18.92 6.60
C ILE A 107 -4.97 -18.93 7.46
N SER A 108 -4.07 -19.88 7.20
CA SER A 108 -2.76 -19.91 7.85
C SER A 108 -1.83 -18.83 7.26
N LYS A 109 -0.74 -18.53 7.98
CA LYS A 109 0.28 -17.57 7.49
C LYS A 109 0.97 -18.09 6.22
N ASP A 110 1.16 -19.41 6.12
CA ASP A 110 1.79 -20.01 4.93
C ASP A 110 0.85 -19.87 3.72
N GLU A 111 -0.43 -20.19 3.88
CA GLU A 111 -1.43 -20.00 2.82
C GLU A 111 -1.61 -18.53 2.39
N LEU A 112 -1.52 -17.59 3.33
CA LEU A 112 -1.55 -16.16 3.02
C LEU A 112 -0.31 -15.75 2.21
N SER A 113 0.85 -16.35 2.52
CA SER A 113 2.12 -16.09 1.82
C SER A 113 2.16 -16.69 0.41
N GLU A 114 1.31 -17.68 0.12
CA GLU A 114 1.09 -18.21 -1.23
C GLU A 114 0.25 -17.30 -2.13
N LEU A 115 -0.49 -16.34 -1.54
CA LEU A 115 -1.19 -15.32 -2.33
C LEU A 115 -0.18 -14.39 -3.01
N THR A 116 -0.55 -13.88 -4.18
CA THR A 116 0.29 -12.89 -4.86
C THR A 116 0.05 -11.53 -4.22
N LEU A 117 0.82 -11.22 -3.18
CA LEU A 117 0.77 -9.93 -2.48
C LEU A 117 1.85 -8.99 -3.03
N ASN A 118 1.47 -7.76 -3.36
CA ASN A 118 2.39 -6.70 -3.74
C ASN A 118 2.21 -5.49 -2.82
N TYR A 119 3.28 -4.74 -2.59
CA TYR A 119 3.23 -3.48 -1.85
C TYR A 119 3.76 -2.33 -2.70
N TYR A 120 2.99 -1.25 -2.80
CA TYR A 120 3.37 -0.06 -3.56
C TYR A 120 3.43 1.15 -2.65
N PHE A 121 4.54 1.87 -2.73
CA PHE A 121 4.62 3.23 -2.24
C PHE A 121 4.44 4.18 -3.42
N VAL A 122 3.46 5.07 -3.32
CA VAL A 122 3.11 6.03 -4.37
C VAL A 122 3.53 7.42 -3.93
N PHE A 123 4.30 8.10 -4.76
CA PHE A 123 4.85 9.42 -4.45
C PHE A 123 4.40 10.46 -5.46
N ASN A 124 4.36 11.73 -5.02
CA ASN A 124 4.10 12.83 -5.94
C ASN A 124 5.32 13.05 -6.85
N ARG A 125 5.15 12.82 -8.16
CA ARG A 125 6.19 12.98 -9.18
C ARG A 125 6.85 14.35 -9.13
N GLU A 126 6.05 15.43 -9.04
CA GLU A 126 6.52 16.81 -9.15
C GLU A 126 7.55 17.15 -8.06
N LYS A 127 7.42 16.55 -6.88
CA LYS A 127 8.34 16.76 -5.76
C LYS A 127 9.66 16.00 -5.91
N LEU A 128 9.71 15.04 -6.82
CA LEU A 128 10.86 14.19 -7.10
C LEU A 128 11.64 14.60 -8.35
N LEU A 129 11.01 15.31 -9.29
CA LEU A 129 11.62 15.69 -10.59
C LEU A 129 12.96 16.43 -10.44
N SER A 130 13.10 17.28 -9.42
CA SER A 130 14.32 18.04 -9.18
C SER A 130 15.36 17.30 -8.34
N LYS A 131 15.12 16.02 -7.99
CA LYS A 131 15.88 15.29 -6.95
C LYS A 131 16.28 13.88 -7.39
N PRO A 132 17.18 13.74 -8.37
CA PRO A 132 17.58 12.43 -8.93
C PRO A 132 18.24 11.49 -7.91
N THR A 133 18.94 12.02 -6.91
CA THR A 133 19.52 11.23 -5.81
C THR A 133 18.46 10.50 -4.99
N LEU A 134 17.26 11.08 -4.89
CA LEU A 134 16.12 10.52 -4.18
C LEU A 134 15.56 9.28 -4.89
N LEU A 135 15.46 9.35 -6.22
CA LEU A 135 15.04 8.23 -7.06
C LEU A 135 16.00 7.04 -6.94
N ASN A 136 17.32 7.30 -6.95
CA ASN A 136 18.33 6.26 -6.77
C ASN A 136 18.23 5.61 -5.38
N ALA A 137 17.99 6.39 -4.34
CA ALA A 137 17.76 5.87 -2.99
C ALA A 137 16.52 4.97 -2.92
N PHE A 138 15.42 5.37 -3.57
CA PHE A 138 14.23 4.53 -3.68
C PHE A 138 14.49 3.21 -4.41
N SER A 139 15.19 3.23 -5.55
CA SER A 139 15.53 2.00 -6.27
C SER A 139 16.39 1.05 -5.43
N ALA A 140 17.37 1.58 -4.68
CA ALA A 140 18.19 0.79 -3.78
C ALA A 140 17.38 0.20 -2.61
N LEU A 141 16.50 1.01 -2.00
CA LEU A 141 15.59 0.57 -0.95
C LEU A 141 14.62 -0.50 -1.45
N GLN A 142 14.08 -0.33 -2.66
CA GLN A 142 13.18 -1.28 -3.31
C GLN A 142 13.82 -2.66 -3.39
N GLY A 143 15.00 -2.78 -4.00
CA GLY A 143 15.70 -4.06 -4.14
C GLY A 143 16.00 -4.71 -2.78
N LYS A 144 16.44 -3.91 -1.81
CA LYS A 144 16.70 -4.39 -0.44
C LYS A 144 15.43 -4.91 0.24
N TRP A 145 14.31 -4.19 0.12
CA TRP A 145 13.08 -4.51 0.82
C TRP A 145 12.35 -5.67 0.16
N THR A 146 12.26 -5.72 -1.16
CA THR A 146 11.70 -6.88 -1.87
C THR A 146 12.44 -8.16 -1.49
N LYS A 147 13.77 -8.13 -1.37
CA LYS A 147 14.54 -9.28 -0.89
C LYS A 147 14.26 -9.60 0.59
N HIS A 148 14.18 -8.58 1.45
CA HIS A 148 14.01 -8.77 2.89
C HIS A 148 12.61 -9.28 3.27
N TYR A 149 11.59 -8.87 2.52
CA TYR A 149 10.18 -9.19 2.77
C TYR A 149 9.61 -10.20 1.75
N SER A 150 10.46 -10.94 1.05
CA SER A 150 10.07 -11.87 -0.02
C SER A 150 9.17 -13.02 0.43
N ARG A 151 9.13 -13.31 1.72
CA ARG A 151 8.19 -14.27 2.31
C ARG A 151 6.76 -13.73 2.43
N PHE A 152 6.58 -12.42 2.44
CA PHE A 152 5.28 -11.76 2.61
C PHE A 152 4.78 -11.17 1.29
N TYR A 153 5.68 -10.66 0.47
CA TYR A 153 5.35 -9.95 -0.76
C TYR A 153 6.16 -10.48 -1.93
N LYS A 154 5.48 -10.70 -3.06
CA LYS A 154 6.13 -10.97 -4.34
C LYS A 154 6.97 -9.78 -4.78
N ASN A 155 6.47 -8.57 -4.55
CA ASN A 155 7.15 -7.35 -4.93
C ASN A 155 6.82 -6.20 -3.97
N ILE A 156 7.84 -5.40 -3.65
CA ILE A 156 7.68 -4.06 -3.08
C ILE A 156 8.18 -3.08 -4.12
N SER A 157 7.41 -2.02 -4.42
CA SER A 157 7.79 -1.05 -5.44
C SER A 157 7.50 0.39 -5.03
N PHE A 158 8.36 1.28 -5.49
CA PHE A 158 8.22 2.73 -5.37
C PHE A 158 7.82 3.25 -6.74
N MET A 159 6.69 3.95 -6.83
CA MET A 159 6.20 4.49 -8.09
C MET A 159 5.67 5.90 -7.92
N ASP A 160 5.70 6.68 -9.00
CA ASP A 160 5.09 8.00 -9.00
C ASP A 160 3.57 7.93 -9.25
N ASN A 161 2.87 8.99 -8.84
CA ASN A 161 1.43 9.10 -8.93
C ASN A 161 0.90 9.04 -10.38
N GLU A 162 1.61 9.54 -11.39
CA GLU A 162 1.16 9.43 -12.79
C GLU A 162 1.23 7.97 -13.28
N THR A 163 2.32 7.28 -12.97
CA THR A 163 2.47 5.85 -13.29
C THR A 163 1.41 5.02 -12.57
N PHE A 164 1.11 5.34 -11.31
CA PHE A 164 0.04 4.72 -10.54
C PHE A 164 -1.34 4.94 -11.19
N ILE A 165 -1.68 6.18 -11.54
CA ILE A 165 -2.95 6.53 -12.20
C ILE A 165 -3.11 5.73 -13.50
N LYS A 166 -2.06 5.64 -14.32
CA LYS A 166 -2.08 4.87 -15.57
C LYS A 166 -2.26 3.37 -15.30
N LYS A 167 -1.52 2.79 -14.35
CA LYS A 167 -1.57 1.36 -14.02
C LYS A 167 -2.97 0.93 -13.57
N TYR A 168 -3.62 1.72 -12.73
CA TYR A 168 -4.92 1.40 -12.14
C TYR A 168 -6.11 2.05 -12.86
N LYS A 169 -5.85 2.78 -13.96
CA LYS A 169 -6.86 3.52 -14.73
C LYS A 169 -7.69 4.42 -13.82
N ILE A 170 -7.04 5.20 -12.97
CA ILE A 170 -7.68 6.11 -11.99
C ILE A 170 -8.11 7.42 -12.66
#